data_AF-A0A2H1H415-F1
#
_entry.id   AF-A0A2H1H415-F1
#
_cell.length_a   1.000
_cell.length_b   1.000
_cell.length_c   1.000
_cell.angle_alpha   90.00
_cell.angle_beta   90.00
_cell.angle_gamma   90.00
#
_symmetry.space_group_name_H-M   'P 1'
#
loop_
_entity.id
_entity.type
_entity.pdbx_description
1 polymer ?
#
loop_
_entity_poly.entity_id
_entity_poly.type
_entity_poly.pdbx_seq_one_letter_code
_entity_poly.pdbx_strand_id
1 'polypeptide(L)'
;MSSSSTPPFHRLLSFYSNRNPHDSQTIRLQDSLRGNLSLGLDFPVALAVAIGRHLYLKNTTFFSLNIHVPSVKWHTTPLHGVEVDEKKEYTRAEIMEVVRREKGFMAGLDALGVWALAADVKTGRVKGGDVVAFQEGRLLGEVERRRKGREQVLPLWRGGPISVAGHSWFVGRIFGVEVYREGGGRGE
;
A
#
# COMPACT_ATOMS: atom_id res chain seq x y z
N MET A 1 -14.12 9.12 19.72
CA MET A 1 -14.55 7.76 20.12
C MET A 1 -13.60 6.74 19.50
N SER A 2 -13.13 5.82 20.35
CA SER A 2 -12.14 4.73 20.17
C SER A 2 -10.71 5.15 19.77
N SER A 3 -9.84 5.22 20.77
CA SER A 3 -8.40 4.96 20.61
C SER A 3 -8.24 3.63 19.87
N SER A 4 -7.65 3.64 18.68
CA SER A 4 -7.40 2.40 17.95
C SER A 4 -6.31 1.64 18.70
N SER A 5 -6.70 0.65 19.51
CA SER A 5 -5.78 -0.28 20.19
C SER A 5 -4.98 -1.16 19.21
N THR A 6 -5.28 -1.07 17.92
CA THR A 6 -4.57 -1.78 16.85
C THR A 6 -3.25 -1.09 16.50
N PRO A 7 -2.11 -1.81 16.59
CA PRO A 7 -0.80 -1.28 16.21
C PRO A 7 -0.77 -0.75 14.76
N PRO A 8 -0.02 0.32 14.45
CA PRO A 8 0.08 0.86 13.09
C PRO A 8 0.42 -0.17 12.01
N PHE A 9 1.35 -1.09 12.25
CA PHE A 9 1.68 -2.11 11.26
C PHE A 9 0.54 -3.11 11.06
N HIS A 10 -0.18 -3.45 12.13
CA HIS A 10 -1.37 -4.31 12.04
C HIS A 10 -2.48 -3.62 11.25
N ARG A 11 -2.65 -2.30 11.37
CA ARG A 11 -3.59 -1.52 10.55
C ARG A 11 -3.26 -1.59 9.04
N LEU A 12 -1.97 -1.55 8.66
CA LEU A 12 -1.55 -1.80 7.27
C LEU A 12 -1.92 -3.20 6.80
N LEU A 13 -1.78 -4.21 7.66
CA LEU A 13 -2.16 -5.58 7.34
C LEU A 13 -3.68 -5.77 7.26
N SER A 14 -4.44 -5.07 8.12
CA SER A 14 -5.91 -5.08 8.11
C SER A 14 -6.50 -4.59 6.79
N PHE A 15 -5.80 -3.71 6.06
CA PHE A 15 -6.20 -3.33 4.71
C PHE A 15 -6.40 -4.55 3.78
N TYR A 16 -5.56 -5.58 3.94
CA TYR A 16 -5.64 -6.80 3.16
C TYR A 16 -6.63 -7.81 3.76
N SER A 17 -6.55 -8.07 5.06
CA SER A 17 -7.42 -9.09 5.68
C SER A 17 -8.91 -8.71 5.64
N ASN A 18 -9.24 -7.42 5.75
CA ASN A 18 -10.63 -6.95 5.67
C ASN A 18 -11.27 -7.12 4.28
N ARG A 19 -10.53 -7.61 3.27
CA ARG A 19 -11.10 -7.95 1.95
C ARG A 19 -11.88 -9.26 1.96
N ASN A 20 -11.68 -10.10 2.97
CA ASN A 20 -12.47 -11.29 3.17
C ASN A 20 -13.61 -10.97 4.15
N PRO A 21 -14.89 -11.05 3.73
CA PRO A 21 -16.03 -10.72 4.59
C PRO A 21 -16.23 -11.71 5.74
N HIS A 22 -15.58 -12.88 5.68
CA HIS A 22 -15.73 -13.95 6.66
C HIS A 22 -14.52 -14.12 7.60
N ASP A 23 -13.39 -13.48 7.31
CA ASP A 23 -12.16 -13.57 8.13
C ASP A 23 -11.32 -12.30 7.98
N SER A 24 -11.33 -11.46 9.02
CA SER A 24 -10.56 -10.21 9.09
C SER A 24 -9.21 -10.36 9.79
N GLN A 25 -8.85 -11.56 10.24
CA GLN A 25 -7.63 -11.82 11.01
C GLN A 25 -6.54 -12.50 10.19
N THR A 26 -6.91 -13.14 9.08
CA THR A 26 -5.98 -13.83 8.19
C THR A 26 -5.88 -13.13 6.84
N ILE A 27 -4.67 -12.90 6.36
CA ILE A 27 -4.43 -12.49 4.97
C ILE A 27 -4.11 -13.75 4.18
N ARG A 28 -5.01 -14.12 3.25
CA ARG A 28 -4.74 -15.15 2.25
C ARG A 28 -4.05 -14.51 1.06
N LEU A 29 -3.36 -15.32 0.25
CA LEU A 29 -2.67 -14.81 -0.95
C LEU A 29 -3.64 -14.05 -1.88
N GLN A 30 -4.87 -14.52 -2.00
CA GLN A 30 -5.91 -13.86 -2.79
C GLN A 30 -6.32 -12.49 -2.22
N ASP A 31 -6.42 -12.34 -0.90
CA ASP A 31 -6.78 -11.08 -0.24
C ASP A 31 -5.64 -10.06 -0.40
N SER A 32 -4.42 -10.54 -0.25
CA SER A 32 -3.17 -9.81 -0.51
C SER A 32 -3.11 -9.28 -1.94
N LEU A 33 -3.42 -10.14 -2.92
CA LEU A 33 -3.46 -9.80 -4.33
C LEU A 33 -4.57 -8.80 -4.63
N ARG A 34 -5.80 -9.03 -4.13
CA ARG A 34 -6.93 -8.09 -4.28
C ARG A 34 -6.60 -6.70 -3.75
N GLY A 35 -5.96 -6.61 -2.58
CA GLY A 35 -5.51 -5.34 -2.02
C GLY A 35 -4.42 -4.67 -2.87
N ASN A 36 -3.45 -5.42 -3.39
CA ASN A 36 -2.42 -4.85 -4.26
C ASN A 36 -3.03 -4.33 -5.59
N LEU A 37 -3.98 -5.07 -6.17
CA LEU A 37 -4.69 -4.65 -7.37
C LEU A 37 -5.56 -3.41 -7.12
N SER A 38 -6.20 -3.28 -5.94
CA SER A 38 -6.98 -2.08 -5.61
C SER A 38 -6.12 -0.83 -5.41
N LEU A 39 -4.82 -1.00 -5.14
CA LEU A 39 -3.83 0.08 -5.15
C LEU A 39 -3.37 0.46 -6.56
N GLY A 40 -3.91 -0.16 -7.62
CA GLY A 40 -3.59 0.14 -9.01
C GLY A 40 -2.26 -0.46 -9.50
N LEU A 41 -1.73 -1.46 -8.78
CA LEU A 41 -0.60 -2.24 -9.27
C LEU A 41 -1.06 -3.17 -10.40
N ASP A 42 -0.21 -3.38 -11.39
CA ASP A 42 -0.43 -4.39 -12.42
C ASP A 42 -0.42 -5.80 -11.80
N PHE A 43 -0.99 -6.77 -12.53
CA PHE A 43 -1.11 -8.13 -12.01
C PHE A 43 0.25 -8.79 -11.67
N PRO A 44 1.28 -8.77 -12.54
CA PRO A 44 2.57 -9.37 -12.23
C PRO A 44 3.25 -8.77 -10.99
N VAL A 45 3.26 -7.45 -10.85
CA VAL A 45 3.84 -6.75 -9.69
C VAL A 45 3.00 -7.02 -8.45
N ALA A 46 1.67 -6.96 -8.55
CA ALA A 46 0.78 -7.26 -7.44
C ALA A 46 0.97 -8.69 -6.92
N LEU A 47 1.17 -9.67 -7.81
CA LEU A 47 1.47 -11.06 -7.47
C LEU A 47 2.84 -11.20 -6.80
N ALA A 48 3.89 -10.60 -7.37
CA ALA A 48 5.24 -10.63 -6.81
C ALA A 48 5.27 -10.02 -5.40
N VAL A 49 4.62 -8.88 -5.19
CA VAL A 49 4.51 -8.22 -3.87
C VAL A 49 3.71 -9.06 -2.90
N ALA A 50 2.62 -9.69 -3.34
CA ALA A 50 1.82 -10.58 -2.50
C ALA A 50 2.63 -11.80 -2.04
N ILE A 51 3.34 -12.47 -2.95
CA ILE A 51 4.22 -13.60 -2.62
C ILE A 51 5.33 -13.15 -1.67
N GLY A 52 6.02 -12.05 -1.96
CA GLY A 52 7.10 -11.52 -1.12
C GLY A 52 6.64 -11.25 0.32
N ARG A 53 5.48 -10.61 0.49
CA ARG A 53 4.87 -10.38 1.82
C ARG A 53 4.60 -11.67 2.55
N HIS A 54 4.05 -12.67 1.87
CA HIS A 54 3.71 -13.95 2.49
C HIS A 54 4.94 -14.77 2.84
N LEU A 55 6.00 -14.73 2.02
CA LEU A 55 7.26 -15.40 2.35
C LEU A 55 7.96 -14.73 3.54
N TYR A 56 7.88 -13.41 3.65
CA TYR A 56 8.52 -12.65 4.72
C TYR A 56 7.74 -12.71 6.05
N LEU A 57 6.41 -12.63 6.01
CA LEU A 57 5.53 -12.55 7.18
C LEU A 57 4.81 -13.86 7.52
N LYS A 58 5.10 -14.98 6.83
CA LYS A 58 4.47 -16.28 7.16
C LYS A 58 4.69 -16.61 8.63
N ASN A 59 3.60 -16.89 9.33
CA ASN A 59 3.62 -17.18 10.77
C ASN A 59 2.64 -18.28 11.19
N THR A 60 2.06 -18.99 10.22
CA THR A 60 1.06 -20.04 10.46
C THR A 60 1.68 -21.43 10.30
N THR A 61 1.94 -21.90 9.07
CA THR A 61 2.47 -23.24 8.81
C THR A 61 3.48 -23.19 7.66
N PHE A 62 4.48 -24.08 7.66
CA PHE A 62 5.58 -24.08 6.69
C PHE A 62 5.13 -24.10 5.21
N PHE A 63 4.01 -24.79 4.93
CA PHE A 63 3.42 -24.90 3.59
C PHE A 63 2.26 -23.93 3.32
N SER A 64 1.86 -23.11 4.30
CA SER A 64 0.75 -22.17 4.14
C SER A 64 1.27 -20.77 3.80
N LEU A 65 0.82 -20.22 2.67
CA LEU A 65 0.98 -18.81 2.34
C LEU A 65 -0.13 -17.99 3.02
N ASN A 66 -0.33 -18.16 4.33
CA ASN A 66 -1.29 -17.38 5.11
C ASN A 66 -0.55 -16.59 6.20
N ILE A 67 -0.96 -15.34 6.36
CA ILE A 67 -0.45 -14.45 7.41
C ILE A 67 -1.57 -14.28 8.44
N HIS A 68 -1.34 -14.69 9.68
CA HIS A 68 -2.26 -14.40 10.77
C HIS A 68 -1.84 -13.07 11.43
N VAL A 69 -2.63 -12.02 11.22
CA VAL A 69 -2.29 -10.64 11.60
C VAL A 69 -1.99 -10.49 13.10
N PRO A 70 -2.78 -11.05 14.04
CA PRO A 70 -2.51 -10.94 15.48
C PRO A 70 -1.16 -11.51 15.92
N SER A 71 -0.65 -12.54 15.22
CA SER A 71 0.63 -13.19 15.53
C SER A 71 1.84 -12.51 14.89
N VAL A 72 1.66 -11.38 14.21
CA VAL A 72 2.76 -10.61 13.63
C VAL A 72 3.45 -9.78 14.73
N LYS A 73 4.74 -10.06 14.96
CA LYS A 73 5.56 -9.41 16.00
C LYS A 73 5.77 -7.91 15.81
N TRP A 74 5.54 -7.40 14.59
CA TRP A 74 5.78 -6.01 14.25
C TRP A 74 4.57 -5.17 14.66
N HIS A 75 4.79 -4.21 15.55
CA HIS A 75 3.76 -3.29 16.04
C HIS A 75 3.88 -1.90 15.40
N THR A 76 5.11 -1.46 15.18
CA THR A 76 5.43 -0.18 14.52
C THR A 76 5.74 -0.39 13.04
N THR A 77 5.50 0.63 12.22
CA THR A 77 5.90 0.59 10.81
C THR A 77 7.37 0.95 10.65
N PRO A 78 8.02 0.58 9.53
CA PRO A 78 9.45 0.84 9.34
C PRO A 78 9.86 2.31 9.51
N LEU A 79 9.01 3.23 9.05
CA LEU A 79 9.26 4.67 9.12
C LEU A 79 8.74 5.33 10.41
N HIS A 80 8.27 4.55 11.38
CA HIS A 80 7.68 5.10 12.61
C HIS A 80 8.68 5.96 13.41
N GLY A 81 8.34 7.20 13.72
CA GLY A 81 9.23 8.11 14.46
C GLY A 81 10.26 8.81 13.57
N VAL A 82 10.11 8.77 12.24
CA VAL A 82 10.83 9.69 11.35
C VAL A 82 10.15 11.05 11.41
N GLU A 83 10.91 12.11 11.65
CA GLU A 83 10.37 13.48 11.69
C GLU A 83 10.20 14.03 10.28
N VAL A 84 8.94 14.28 9.89
CA VAL A 84 8.57 14.84 8.59
C VAL A 84 7.58 15.96 8.77
N ASP A 85 7.69 17.01 7.96
CA ASP A 85 6.70 18.08 7.90
C ASP A 85 5.53 17.61 7.02
N GLU A 86 4.38 17.39 7.63
CA GLU A 86 3.15 16.94 6.96
C GLU A 86 2.75 17.79 5.76
N LYS A 87 3.03 19.11 5.82
CA LYS A 87 2.64 20.08 4.79
C LYS A 87 3.65 20.14 3.65
N LYS A 88 4.85 19.62 3.84
CA LYS A 88 5.92 19.66 2.84
C LYS A 88 5.74 18.54 1.82
N GLU A 89 6.09 18.85 0.58
CA GLU A 89 6.26 17.85 -0.47
C GLU A 89 7.73 17.52 -0.66
N TYR A 90 8.04 16.23 -0.70
CA TYR A 90 9.39 15.71 -0.81
C TYR A 90 9.56 15.03 -2.17
N THR A 91 10.68 15.33 -2.82
CA THR A 91 11.18 14.49 -3.92
C THR A 91 11.64 13.14 -3.38
N ARG A 92 11.85 12.18 -4.29
CA ARG A 92 12.43 10.87 -3.96
C ARG A 92 13.75 10.98 -3.19
N ALA A 93 14.64 11.87 -3.62
CA ALA A 93 15.96 12.01 -3.00
C ALA A 93 15.84 12.62 -1.59
N GLU A 94 15.03 13.67 -1.44
CA GLU A 94 14.84 14.34 -0.15
C GLU A 94 14.25 13.40 0.91
N ILE A 95 13.19 12.64 0.59
CA ILE A 95 12.59 11.74 1.58
C ILE A 95 13.53 10.59 1.96
N MET A 96 14.26 10.05 0.98
CA MET A 96 15.25 9.02 1.25
C MET A 96 16.39 9.55 2.11
N GLU A 97 16.84 10.78 1.88
CA GLU A 97 17.90 11.40 2.66
C GLU A 97 17.46 11.66 4.10
N VAL A 98 16.27 12.23 4.32
CA VAL A 98 15.70 12.46 5.66
C VAL A 98 15.65 11.14 6.43
N VAL A 99 15.04 10.11 5.85
CA VAL A 99 14.88 8.81 6.51
C VAL A 99 16.24 8.12 6.74
N ARG A 100 17.17 8.20 5.79
CA ARG A 100 18.51 7.61 5.95
C ARG A 100 19.31 8.26 7.05
N ARG A 101 19.22 9.58 7.21
CA ARG A 101 19.91 10.32 8.28
C ARG A 101 19.39 9.90 9.65
N GLU A 102 18.09 9.65 9.79
CA GLU A 102 17.48 9.32 11.09
C GLU A 102 17.54 7.83 11.44
N LYS A 103 17.38 6.94 10.46
CA LYS A 103 17.21 5.49 10.70
C LYS A 103 18.15 4.59 9.90
N GLY A 104 19.04 5.16 9.09
CA GLY A 104 20.01 4.42 8.31
C GLY A 104 19.49 3.87 6.97
N PHE A 105 20.35 3.12 6.29
CA PHE A 105 20.15 2.74 4.88
C PHE A 105 18.90 1.91 4.62
N MET A 106 18.59 0.93 5.48
CA MET A 106 17.44 0.04 5.32
C MET A 106 16.12 0.80 5.36
N ALA A 107 15.96 1.75 6.29
CA ALA A 107 14.79 2.61 6.32
C ALA A 107 14.67 3.48 5.06
N GLY A 108 15.79 3.81 4.42
CA GLY A 108 15.79 4.47 3.11
C GLY A 108 15.14 3.64 1.99
N LEU A 109 15.20 2.29 2.07
CA LEU A 109 14.47 1.42 1.15
C LEU A 109 12.97 1.43 1.45
N ASP A 110 12.58 1.48 2.72
CA ASP A 110 11.18 1.65 3.11
C ASP A 110 10.63 3.00 2.63
N ALA A 111 11.43 4.07 2.72
CA ALA A 111 11.09 5.40 2.19
C ALA A 111 10.90 5.38 0.66
N LEU A 112 11.76 4.65 -0.05
CA LEU A 112 11.60 4.43 -1.49
C LEU A 112 10.31 3.66 -1.79
N GLY A 113 9.96 2.66 -0.97
CA GLY A 113 8.69 1.92 -1.08
C GLY A 113 7.48 2.83 -0.89
N VAL A 114 7.49 3.69 0.14
CA VAL A 114 6.44 4.69 0.37
C VAL A 114 6.36 5.68 -0.79
N TRP A 115 7.49 6.16 -1.30
CA TRP A 115 7.51 7.04 -2.47
C TRP A 115 6.93 6.33 -3.71
N ALA A 116 7.37 5.11 -4.01
CA ALA A 116 6.87 4.34 -5.15
C ALA A 116 5.37 4.11 -5.05
N LEU A 117 4.86 3.93 -3.84
CA LEU A 117 3.45 3.69 -3.57
C LEU A 117 2.59 4.96 -3.50
N ALA A 118 3.08 6.07 -2.97
CA ALA A 118 2.25 7.23 -2.60
C ALA A 118 2.56 8.51 -3.37
N ALA A 119 3.73 8.60 -4.01
CA ALA A 119 4.10 9.82 -4.72
C ALA A 119 3.12 10.11 -5.86
N ASP A 120 2.76 11.38 -5.99
CA ASP A 120 1.90 11.86 -7.06
C ASP A 120 2.52 11.49 -8.42
N VAL A 121 1.68 11.01 -9.33
CA VAL A 121 2.16 10.50 -10.63
C VAL A 121 2.63 11.64 -11.54
N LYS A 122 2.04 12.83 -11.43
CA LYS A 122 2.36 14.00 -12.27
C LYS A 122 3.62 14.71 -11.75
N THR A 123 3.73 14.92 -10.45
CA THR A 123 4.85 15.68 -9.85
C THR A 123 6.01 14.80 -9.40
N GLY A 124 5.78 13.51 -9.17
CA GLY A 124 6.79 12.61 -8.60
C GLY A 124 7.13 12.90 -7.14
N ARG A 125 6.33 13.72 -6.45
CA ARG A 125 6.54 14.12 -5.05
C ARG A 125 5.63 13.36 -4.11
N VAL A 126 6.14 13.05 -2.92
CA VAL A 126 5.37 12.44 -1.82
C VAL A 126 5.12 13.51 -0.76
N LYS A 127 3.89 13.57 -0.21
CA LYS A 127 3.59 14.53 0.86
C LYS A 127 4.12 13.99 2.18
N GLY A 128 4.58 14.86 3.08
CA GLY A 128 4.91 14.44 4.45
C GLY A 128 3.72 13.77 5.13
N GLY A 129 2.50 14.24 4.85
CA GLY A 129 1.27 13.58 5.28
C GLY A 129 1.11 12.13 4.81
N ASP A 130 1.65 11.74 3.64
CA ASP A 130 1.65 10.34 3.20
C ASP A 130 2.60 9.48 4.05
N VAL A 131 3.73 10.06 4.46
CA VAL A 131 4.69 9.40 5.35
C VAL A 131 4.08 9.25 6.75
N VAL A 132 3.44 10.28 7.29
CA VAL A 132 2.71 10.19 8.57
C VAL A 132 1.56 9.18 8.47
N ALA A 133 0.79 9.19 7.39
CA ALA A 133 -0.24 8.18 7.15
C ALA A 133 0.34 6.76 7.08
N PHE A 134 1.57 6.58 6.58
CA PHE A 134 2.27 5.30 6.63
C PHE A 134 2.70 4.95 8.06
N GLN A 135 3.23 5.92 8.81
CA GLN A 135 3.60 5.75 10.22
C GLN A 135 2.42 5.29 11.08
N GLU A 136 1.22 5.76 10.76
CA GLU A 136 -0.02 5.41 11.45
C GLU A 136 -0.76 4.20 10.85
N GLY A 137 -0.35 3.73 9.68
CA GLY A 137 -0.99 2.59 9.00
C GLY A 137 -2.28 2.91 8.23
N ARG A 138 -2.50 4.17 7.88
CA ARG A 138 -3.64 4.66 7.08
C ARG A 138 -3.34 4.78 5.59
N LEU A 139 -2.07 4.81 5.19
CA LEU A 139 -1.64 5.13 3.82
C LEU A 139 -2.35 4.32 2.73
N LEU A 140 -2.51 3.00 2.90
CA LEU A 140 -3.06 2.13 1.85
C LEU A 140 -4.49 2.50 1.47
N GLY A 141 -5.34 2.82 2.47
CA GLY A 141 -6.71 3.27 2.22
C GLY A 141 -6.76 4.62 1.52
N GLU A 142 -5.84 5.53 1.86
CA GLU A 142 -5.74 6.84 1.21
C GLU A 142 -5.25 6.75 -0.24
N VAL A 143 -4.28 5.86 -0.51
CA VAL A 143 -3.78 5.56 -1.87
C VAL A 143 -4.87 4.90 -2.70
N GLU A 144 -5.58 3.90 -2.19
CA GLU A 144 -6.71 3.28 -2.88
C GLU A 144 -7.74 4.34 -3.27
N ARG A 145 -8.15 5.22 -2.34
CA ARG A 145 -9.12 6.28 -2.60
C ARG A 145 -8.64 7.24 -3.71
N ARG A 146 -7.37 7.65 -3.68
CA ARG A 146 -6.78 8.52 -4.72
C ARG A 146 -6.74 7.85 -6.10
N ARG A 147 -6.53 6.54 -6.15
CA ARG A 147 -6.35 5.76 -7.40
C ARG A 147 -7.62 5.14 -7.96
N LYS A 148 -8.76 5.33 -7.30
CA LYS A 148 -10.06 4.99 -7.89
C LYS A 148 -10.30 5.74 -9.20
N GLY A 149 -9.79 6.97 -9.32
CA GLY A 149 -9.84 7.76 -10.56
C GLY A 149 -8.67 7.49 -11.50
N ARG A 150 -8.81 7.91 -12.76
CA ARG A 150 -7.78 7.74 -13.80
C ARG A 150 -6.59 8.70 -13.69
N GLU A 151 -6.67 9.73 -12.86
CA GLU A 151 -5.63 10.77 -12.76
C GLU A 151 -4.36 10.31 -12.05
N GLN A 152 -4.45 9.26 -11.23
CA GLN A 152 -3.35 8.75 -10.40
C GLN A 152 -2.99 7.31 -10.77
N VAL A 153 -3.27 6.91 -12.02
CA VAL A 153 -2.83 5.61 -12.57
C VAL A 153 -1.31 5.58 -12.56
N LEU A 154 -0.73 4.52 -12.00
CA LEU A 154 0.72 4.36 -11.99
C LEU A 154 1.28 4.21 -13.42
N PRO A 155 2.43 4.79 -13.73
CA PRO A 155 3.16 4.43 -14.94
C PRO A 155 3.77 3.04 -14.80
N LEU A 156 4.06 2.38 -15.94
CA LEU A 156 4.56 1.00 -15.99
C LEU A 156 5.81 0.79 -15.12
N TRP A 157 6.76 1.71 -15.12
CA TRP A 157 7.99 1.61 -14.33
C TRP A 157 7.78 1.73 -12.81
N ARG A 158 6.59 2.19 -12.36
CA ARG A 158 6.15 2.15 -10.95
C ARG A 158 5.18 0.99 -10.68
N GLY A 159 5.08 0.03 -11.59
CA GLY A 159 4.22 -1.13 -11.48
C GLY A 159 2.77 -0.88 -11.85
N GLY A 160 2.48 0.15 -12.66
CA GLY A 160 1.15 0.34 -13.23
C GLY A 160 0.91 -0.45 -14.52
N PRO A 161 -0.34 -0.53 -15.00
CA PRO A 161 -0.70 -1.38 -16.12
C PRO A 161 -0.25 -0.82 -17.48
N ILE A 162 0.06 -1.71 -18.42
CA ILE A 162 0.31 -1.37 -19.83
C ILE A 162 -0.96 -0.78 -20.48
N SER A 163 -2.13 -1.36 -20.16
CA SER A 163 -3.44 -0.91 -20.63
C SER A 163 -4.39 -0.77 -19.45
N VAL A 164 -4.82 0.47 -19.19
CA VAL A 164 -5.76 0.80 -18.10
C VAL A 164 -7.09 0.08 -18.28
N ALA A 165 -7.64 0.11 -19.50
CA ALA A 165 -8.93 -0.52 -19.82
C ALA A 165 -8.84 -2.04 -19.70
N GLY A 166 -7.81 -2.65 -20.30
CA GLY A 166 -7.62 -4.10 -20.24
C GLY A 166 -7.38 -4.60 -18.82
N HIS A 167 -6.56 -3.88 -18.05
CA HIS A 167 -6.32 -4.18 -16.65
C HIS A 167 -7.58 -4.07 -15.81
N SER A 168 -8.31 -2.95 -15.91
CA SER A 168 -9.58 -2.73 -15.20
C SER A 168 -10.59 -3.85 -15.45
N TRP A 169 -10.73 -4.26 -16.72
CA TRP A 169 -11.61 -5.36 -17.10
C TRP A 169 -11.16 -6.68 -16.47
N PHE A 170 -9.88 -7.03 -16.60
CA PHE A 170 -9.33 -8.29 -16.09
C PHE A 170 -9.47 -8.39 -14.56
N VAL A 171 -9.09 -7.35 -13.82
CA VAL A 171 -9.14 -7.37 -12.36
C VAL A 171 -10.57 -7.31 -11.81
N GLY A 172 -11.46 -6.58 -12.49
CA GLY A 172 -12.88 -6.61 -12.20
C GLY A 172 -13.48 -7.99 -12.41
N ARG A 173 -13.16 -8.63 -13.55
CA ARG A 173 -13.75 -9.93 -13.92
C ARG A 173 -13.26 -11.09 -13.06
N ILE A 174 -11.95 -11.17 -12.80
CA ILE A 174 -11.32 -12.32 -12.13
C ILE A 174 -11.27 -12.13 -10.61
N PHE A 175 -11.01 -10.90 -10.15
CA PHE A 175 -10.77 -10.63 -8.74
C PHE A 175 -11.89 -9.85 -8.06
N GLY A 176 -12.86 -9.31 -8.80
CA GLY A 176 -13.94 -8.47 -8.27
C GLY A 176 -13.42 -7.12 -7.78
N VAL A 177 -12.29 -6.64 -8.33
CA VAL A 177 -11.65 -5.40 -7.91
C VAL A 177 -11.98 -4.31 -8.91
N GLU A 178 -12.49 -3.18 -8.43
CA GLU A 178 -12.77 -2.03 -9.27
C GLU A 178 -11.69 -0.96 -9.12
N VAL A 179 -11.07 -0.59 -10.25
CA VAL A 179 -10.04 0.45 -10.37
C VAL A 179 -10.37 1.35 -11.56
N TYR A 180 -9.86 2.59 -11.56
CA TYR A 180 -9.90 3.48 -12.73
C TYR A 180 -11.31 3.86 -13.23
N ARG A 181 -12.28 4.03 -12.31
CA ARG A 181 -13.64 4.45 -12.66
C ARG A 181 -13.62 5.77 -13.44
N GLU A 182 -14.40 5.85 -14.50
CA GLU A 182 -14.64 7.12 -15.21
C GLU A 182 -15.57 7.99 -14.35
N GLY A 183 -15.17 9.23 -14.03
CA GLY A 183 -16.07 10.24 -13.46
C GLY A 183 -16.14 10.32 -11.93
N GLY A 184 -15.08 10.80 -11.29
CA GLY A 184 -15.14 11.42 -9.94
C GLY A 184 -15.03 12.94 -9.98
N GLY A 185 -15.37 13.55 -11.12
CA GLY A 185 -15.20 14.98 -11.41
C GLY A 185 -16.38 15.52 -12.20
N ARG A 186 -17.60 15.32 -11.70
CA ARG A 186 -18.81 16.12 -11.97
C ARG A 186 -19.73 15.88 -10.77
N GLY A 187 -20.12 16.98 -10.14
CA GLY A 187 -20.78 16.99 -8.84
C GLY A 187 -22.08 16.20 -8.80
N GLU A 188 -22.32 15.63 -7.64
CA GLU A 188 -23.60 15.64 -6.93
C GLU A 188 -23.30 16.00 -5.47
#